data_AF-A0A931VJD6-F1
#
_entry.id   AF-A0A931VJD6-F1
#
_cell.length_a   1.000
_cell.length_b   1.000
_cell.length_c   1.000
_cell.angle_alpha   90.00
_cell.angle_beta   90.00
_cell.angle_gamma   90.00
#
_symmetry.space_group_name_H-M   'P 1'
#
loop_
_entity.id
_entity.type
_entity.pdbx_description
1 polymer ?
#
loop_
_entity_poly.entity_id
_entity_poly.type
_entity_poly.pdbx_seq_one_letter_code
_entity_poly.pdbx_strand_id
1 'polypeptide(L)' 'MSYNSTFLFARPSFVEGMARVIDLGSTMQIYNSSKSEKEADVKALKKDWEAVGEDVAYAIKEYERKK' A
#
# COMPACT_ATOMS: atom_id res chain seq x y z
N MET A 1 2.67 8.84 4.97
CA MET A 1 2.42 7.77 3.97
C MET A 1 1.21 7.00 4.46
N SER A 2 0.08 7.06 3.74
CA SER A 2 -1.17 6.44 4.20
C SER A 2 -1.03 4.91 4.23
N TYR A 3 -1.46 4.29 5.33
CA TYR A 3 -1.39 2.84 5.59
C TYR A 3 -2.02 1.99 4.48
N ASN A 4 -2.91 2.61 3.70
CA ASN A 4 -3.71 2.05 2.63
C ASN A 4 -2.94 1.81 1.32
N SER A 5 -1.89 2.58 1.00
CA SER A 5 -1.11 2.39 -0.25
C SER A 5 -0.06 1.28 -0.16
N THR A 6 0.21 0.73 1.02
CA THR A 6 1.28 -0.28 1.21
C THR A 6 0.84 -1.72 0.93
N PHE A 7 -0.43 -1.94 0.59
CA PHE A 7 -1.00 -3.29 0.47
C PHE A 7 -0.40 -4.10 -0.68
N LEU A 8 0.12 -3.46 -1.73
CA LEU A 8 0.73 -4.15 -2.88
C LEU A 8 2.26 -4.07 -2.90
N PHE A 9 2.87 -3.46 -1.88
CA PHE A 9 4.33 -3.37 -1.78
C PHE A 9 4.86 -4.46 -0.86
N ALA A 10 6.02 -5.02 -1.23
CA ALA A 10 6.78 -5.84 -0.31
C ALA A 10 7.12 -5.01 0.94
N ARG A 11 6.97 -5.61 2.13
CA ARG A 11 7.33 -4.98 3.41
C ARG A 11 8.67 -5.57 3.86
N PRO A 12 9.81 -4.99 3.44
CA PRO A 12 11.11 -5.56 3.73
C PRO A 12 11.39 -5.52 5.24
N SER A 13 11.93 -6.62 5.77
CA SER A 13 12.50 -6.68 7.12
C SER A 13 14.01 -6.90 7.11
N PHE A 14 14.69 -6.57 8.20
CA PHE A 14 16.14 -6.74 8.33
C PHE A 14 16.57 -8.21 8.13
N VAL A 15 15.85 -9.14 8.77
CA VAL A 15 16.12 -10.59 8.67
C VAL A 15 15.90 -11.10 7.25
N GLU A 16 14.82 -10.66 6.60
CA GLU A 16 14.55 -10.97 5.19
C GLU A 16 15.62 -10.40 4.26
N GLY A 17 16.14 -9.21 4.55
CA GLY A 17 17.26 -8.61 3.82
C GLY A 17 18.54 -9.45 3.91
N MET A 18 18.88 -9.98 5.09
CA MET A 18 20.03 -10.89 5.25
C MET A 18 19.84 -12.22 4.52
N ALA A 19 18.64 -12.79 4.59
CA ALA A 19 18.32 -14.05 3.91
C ALA A 19 18.39 -13.93 2.38
N ARG A 20 18.05 -12.77 1.81
CA ARG A 20 18.17 -12.50 0.36
C ARG A 20 19.60 -12.58 -0.17
N VAL A 21 20.63 -12.34 0.65
CA VAL A 21 22.05 -12.39 0.21
C VAL A 21 22.46 -13.82 -0.17
N ILE A 22 21.83 -14.83 0.43
CA ILE A 22 22.10 -16.25 0.20
C ILE A 22 21.00 -16.95 -0.62
N ASP A 23 19.90 -16.27 -0.93
CA ASP A 23 18.81 -16.75 -1.80
C ASP A 23 19.17 -16.60 -3.28
N LEU A 24 20.18 -17.36 -3.73
CA LEU A 24 20.62 -17.38 -5.14
C LEU A 24 19.54 -17.95 -6.09
N GLY A 25 18.49 -18.58 -5.55
CA GLY A 25 17.37 -19.16 -6.30
C GLY A 25 16.15 -18.25 -6.45
N SER A 26 16.19 -17.01 -5.94
CA SER A 26 15.06 -16.06 -5.97
C SER A 26 13.75 -16.61 -5.37
N THR A 27 13.86 -17.53 -4.41
CA THR A 27 12.72 -18.22 -3.79
C THR A 27 11.93 -17.34 -2.82
N MET A 28 12.52 -16.22 -2.39
CA MET A 28 11.93 -15.29 -1.43
C MET A 28 11.22 -14.08 -2.08
N GLN A 29 11.06 -14.03 -3.40
CA GLN A 29 10.27 -12.99 -4.07
C GLN A 29 8.76 -13.21 -3.88
N ILE A 30 8.26 -12.85 -2.69
CA ILE A 30 6.83 -12.86 -2.38
C ILE A 30 6.31 -11.44 -2.52
N TYR A 31 5.68 -11.14 -3.66
CA TYR A 31 4.90 -9.93 -3.83
C TYR A 31 3.55 -10.08 -3.09
N ASN A 32 3.00 -8.99 -2.57
CA ASN A 32 1.62 -8.99 -2.11
C ASN A 32 0.70 -9.26 -3.30
N SER A 33 0.24 -10.50 -3.43
CA SER A 33 -0.65 -10.92 -4.50
C SER A 33 -2.10 -10.87 -4.03
N SER A 34 -2.97 -10.31 -4.86
CA SER A 34 -4.41 -10.58 -4.72
C SER A 34 -4.72 -11.92 -5.39
N LYS A 35 -5.86 -12.55 -5.06
CA LYS A 35 -6.21 -13.87 -5.62
C LYS A 35 -6.43 -13.81 -7.14
N SER A 36 -6.63 -12.62 -7.70
CA SER A 36 -6.67 -12.34 -9.14
C SER A 36 -6.18 -10.93 -9.45
N GLU A 37 -5.74 -10.69 -10.69
CA GLU A 37 -5.39 -9.36 -11.20
C GLU A 37 -6.55 -8.38 -11.04
N LYS A 38 -7.76 -8.80 -11.41
CA LYS A 38 -8.99 -8.01 -11.24
C LYS A 38 -9.24 -7.58 -9.79
N GLU A 39 -8.94 -8.45 -8.82
CA GLU A 39 -9.06 -8.09 -7.41
C GLU A 39 -8.00 -7.06 -7.00
N ALA A 40 -6.77 -7.18 -7.51
CA ALA A 40 -5.71 -6.21 -7.26
C ALA A 40 -6.09 -4.82 -7.81
N ASP A 41 -6.59 -4.76 -9.04
CA ASP A 41 -6.99 -3.50 -9.70
C ASP A 41 -8.14 -2.81 -8.96
N VAL A 42 -9.18 -3.58 -8.59
CA VAL A 42 -10.32 -3.05 -7.84
C VAL A 42 -9.87 -2.53 -6.47
N LYS A 43 -8.97 -3.25 -5.79
CA LYS A 43 -8.41 -2.80 -4.50
C LYS A 43 -7.59 -1.53 -4.67
N ALA A 44 -6.74 -1.44 -5.69
CA ALA A 44 -5.94 -0.26 -5.96
C ALA A 44 -6.82 0.98 -6.22
N LEU A 45 -7.77 0.87 -7.17
CA LEU A 45 -8.69 1.96 -7.49
C LEU A 45 -9.53 2.41 -6.30
N LYS A 46 -10.02 1.46 -5.50
CA LYS A 46 -10.77 1.77 -4.27
C LYS A 46 -9.91 2.56 -3.29
N LYS A 47 -8.65 2.16 -3.11
CA LYS A 47 -7.73 2.79 -2.16
C LYS A 47 -7.36 4.21 -2.59
N ASP A 48 -7.19 4.44 -3.89
CA ASP A 48 -6.95 5.78 -4.42
C ASP A 48 -8.13 6.71 -4.15
N TRP A 49 -9.36 6.22 -4.34
CA TRP A 49 -10.56 7.01 -4.07
C TRP A 49 -10.80 7.27 -2.58
N GLU A 50 -10.51 6.29 -1.73
CA GLU A 50 -10.54 6.47 -0.26
C GLU A 50 -9.58 7.58 0.18
N ALA A 51 -8.35 7.61 -0.35
CA ALA A 51 -7.35 8.63 -0.03
C ALA A 51 -7.81 10.04 -0.46
N VAL A 52 -8.32 10.18 -1.69
CA VAL A 52 -8.88 11.46 -2.17
C VAL A 52 -10.04 11.92 -1.29
N GLY A 53 -10.92 11.00 -0.89
CA GLY A 53 -12.04 11.30 0.01
C GLY A 53 -11.59 11.79 1.38
N GLU A 54 -10.58 11.13 1.97
CA GLU A 54 -9.97 11.54 3.24
C GLU A 54 -9.38 12.96 3.16
N ASP A 55 -8.64 13.26 2.09
CA ASP A 55 -8.02 14.58 1.87
C ASP A 55 -9.08 15.69 1.71
N VAL A 56 -10.16 15.42 0.97
CA VAL A 56 -11.27 16.37 0.81
C VAL A 56 -11.97 16.62 2.14
N ALA A 57 -12.26 15.56 2.91
CA ALA A 57 -12.89 15.69 4.22
C ALA A 57 -12.02 16.49 5.19
N TYR A 58 -10.71 16.26 5.17
CA TYR A 58 -9.76 17.03 5.96
C TYR A 58 -9.74 18.51 5.56
N ALA A 59 -9.71 18.81 4.26
CA ALA A 59 -9.72 20.18 3.75
C ALA A 59 -10.98 20.96 4.15
N ILE A 60 -12.17 20.32 4.09
CA ILE A 60 -13.44 20.90 4.54
C ILE A 60 -13.36 21.24 6.02
N LYS A 61 -12.94 20.28 6.86
CA LYS A 61 -12.83 20.47 8.31
C LYS A 61 -11.87 21.60 8.67
N GLU A 62 -10.72 21.70 7.99
CA GLU A 62 -9.76 22.77 8.20
C GLU A 62 -10.30 24.14 7.75
N TYR A 63 -11.09 24.19 6.67
CA TYR A 63 -11.76 25.41 6.24
C TYR A 63 -12.80 25.88 7.28
N GLU A 64 -13.63 24.97 7.79
CA GLU A 64 -14.62 25.27 8.84
C GLU A 64 -13.97 25.77 10.12
N ARG A 65 -12.82 25.20 10.53
CA ARG A 65 -12.08 25.61 11.74
C ARG A 65 -11.48 27.02 11.63
N LYS A 66 -11.16 27.47 10.42
CA LYS A 66 -10.56 28.78 10.15
C LYS A 66 -11.60 29.90 10.00
N LYS A 67 -12.89 29.56 9.97
CA LYS A 67 -14.02 30.48 9.86
C LYS A 67 -14.56 30.82 11.24
#